data_AF-A0A2A2F319-F1
#
_entry.id   AF-A0A2A2F319-F1
#
_cell.length_a   1.000
_cell.length_b   1.000
_cell.length_c   1.000
_cell.angle_alpha   90.00
_cell.angle_beta   90.00
_cell.angle_gamma   90.00
#
_symmetry.space_group_name_H-M   'P 1'
#
loop_
_entity.id
_entity.type
_entity.pdbx_description
1 polymer ?
#
loop_
_entity_poly.entity_id
_entity_poly.type
_entity_poly.pdbx_seq_one_letter_code
_entity_poly.pdbx_strand_id
1 'polypeptide(L)' 'MVKGYLTTKDLCERYRVERTTLYRWMKRKENPLPAPRISGKAGLNRWAIDDIEAYEASLEAA' A
#
# COMPACT_ATOMS: atom_id res chain seq x y z
N MET A 1 16.92 -6.24 -0.13
CA MET A 1 16.98 -5.14 -1.12
C MET A 1 15.55 -4.83 -1.54
N VAL A 2 15.18 -3.56 -1.68
CA VAL A 2 13.79 -3.21 -2.05
C VAL A 2 13.60 -3.45 -3.55
N LYS A 3 12.61 -4.28 -3.95
CA LYS A 3 12.35 -4.61 -5.38
C LYS A 3 12.01 -3.38 -6.21
N GLY A 4 11.42 -2.36 -5.59
CA GLY A 4 11.06 -1.10 -6.20
C GLY A 4 10.02 -0.36 -5.37
N TYR A 5 9.53 0.75 -5.92
CA TYR A 5 8.53 1.57 -5.26
C TYR A 5 7.30 1.76 -6.14
N LEU A 6 6.13 1.61 -5.53
CA LEU A 6 4.84 1.93 -6.11
C LEU A 6 4.39 3.30 -5.61
N THR A 7 3.74 4.05 -6.49
CA THR A 7 3.03 5.27 -6.12
C THR A 7 1.63 4.93 -5.61
N THR A 8 0.97 5.88 -4.94
CA THR A 8 -0.44 5.73 -4.57
C THR A 8 -1.32 5.46 -5.78
N LYS A 9 -0.99 6.02 -6.96
CA LYS A 9 -1.74 5.79 -8.20
C LYS A 9 -1.61 4.33 -8.66
N ASP A 10 -0.41 3.77 -8.61
CA ASP A 10 -0.16 2.39 -9.02
C ASP A 10 -0.91 1.40 -8.11
N LEU A 11 -0.96 1.67 -6.80
CA LEU A 11 -1.76 0.86 -5.88
C LEU A 11 -3.27 0.99 -6.13
N CYS A 12 -3.75 2.20 -6.42
CA CYS A 12 -5.15 2.42 -6.81
C CYS A 12 -5.52 1.61 -8.06
N GLU A 13 -4.64 1.57 -9.05
CA GLU A 13 -4.84 0.78 -10.28
C GLU A 13 -4.77 -0.73 -10.01
N ARG A 14 -3.76 -1.18 -9.25
CA ARG A 14 -3.57 -2.60 -8.87
C ARG A 14 -4.79 -3.17 -8.15
N TYR A 15 -5.32 -2.45 -7.16
CA TYR A 15 -6.47 -2.88 -6.37
C TYR A 15 -7.82 -2.44 -6.95
N ARG A 16 -7.83 -1.65 -8.03
CA ARG A 16 -9.03 -1.02 -8.61
C ARG A 16 -9.85 -0.26 -7.57
N VAL A 17 -9.17 0.50 -6.72
CA VAL A 17 -9.81 1.33 -5.67
C VAL A 17 -9.35 2.77 -5.73
N GLU A 18 -10.16 3.67 -5.20
CA GLU A 18 -9.76 5.06 -5.01
C GLU A 18 -8.84 5.26 -3.81
N ARG A 19 -8.11 6.39 -3.81
CA ARG A 19 -7.14 6.76 -2.76
C ARG A 19 -7.77 6.77 -1.37
N THR A 20 -9.03 7.20 -1.25
CA THR A 20 -9.79 7.25 0.00
C THR A 20 -9.97 5.85 0.61
N THR A 21 -10.29 4.86 -0.22
CA THR A 21 -10.39 3.46 0.18
C THR A 21 -9.03 2.92 0.63
N LEU A 22 -7.96 3.23 -0.10
CA LEU A 22 -6.61 2.85 0.26
C LEU A 22 -6.18 3.40 1.64
N TYR A 23 -6.46 4.68 1.92
CA TYR A 23 -6.20 5.27 3.24
C TYR A 23 -7.09 4.70 4.36
N ARG A 24 -8.31 4.25 4.04
CA ARG A 24 -9.15 3.53 5.01
C ARG A 24 -8.55 2.16 5.32
N TRP A 25 -7.95 1.47 4.35
CA TRP A 25 -7.32 0.17 4.57
C TRP A 25 -6.13 0.26 5.52
N MET A 26 -5.37 1.36 5.48
CA MET A 26 -4.30 1.62 6.46
C MET A 26 -4.80 1.74 7.90
N LYS A 27 -6.07 2.08 8.10
CA LYS A 27 -6.70 2.24 9.44
C LYS A 27 -7.48 1.01 9.89
N ARG A 28 -7.44 -0.10 9.14
CA ARG A 28 -8.11 -1.34 9.55
C ARG A 28 -7.47 -1.91 10.80
N LYS A 29 -8.28 -2.53 11.66
CA LYS A 29 -7.79 -3.24 12.85
C LYS A 29 -7.14 -4.57 12.51
N GLU A 30 -7.65 -5.22 11.48
CA GLU A 30 -7.20 -6.51 10.99
C GLU A 30 -6.60 -6.34 9.60
N ASN A 31 -5.39 -6.86 9.42
CA ASN A 31 -4.60 -6.74 8.18
C ASN A 31 -4.64 -5.31 7.61
N PRO A 32 -4.08 -4.32 8.33
CA PRO A 32 -3.94 -2.97 7.80
C PRO A 32 -3.00 -2.96 6.60
N LEU A 33 -3.34 -2.17 5.59
CA LEU A 33 -2.39 -1.86 4.52
C LEU A 33 -1.15 -1.20 5.17
N PRO A 34 0.08 -1.55 4.76
CA PRO A 34 1.30 -0.99 5.35
C PRO A 34 1.36 0.54 5.26
N ALA A 35 2.35 1.16 5.88
CA ALA A 35 2.61 2.59 5.66
C ALA A 35 3.54 2.77 4.44
N PRO A 36 3.42 3.88 3.69
CA PRO A 36 4.41 4.19 2.67
C PRO A 36 5.78 4.39 3.32
N ARG A 37 6.82 3.76 2.78
CA ARG A 37 8.19 3.92 3.26
C ARG A 37 8.73 5.33 3.05
N ILE A 38 8.23 6.03 2.03
CA ILE A 38 8.57 7.43 1.78
C ILE A 38 7.28 8.22 1.68
N SER A 39 7.06 9.11 2.64
CA SER A 39 5.97 10.08 2.61
C SER A 39 6.50 11.42 2.12
N GLY A 40 6.22 11.77 0.86
CA GLY A 40 6.56 13.07 0.31
C GLY A 40 5.52 14.15 0.63
N LYS A 41 5.93 15.43 0.56
CA LYS A 41 4.96 16.54 0.54
C LYS A 41 4.03 16.41 -0.68
N ALA A 42 2.80 16.89 -0.55
CA ALA A 42 1.78 16.88 -1.61
C ALA A 42 1.31 15.48 -2.10
N GLY A 43 1.35 14.44 -1.24
CA GLY A 43 0.78 13.13 -1.58
C GLY A 43 1.65 12.26 -2.48
N LEU A 44 2.93 12.59 -2.61
CA LEU A 44 3.94 11.79 -3.29
C LEU A 44 4.43 10.63 -2.40
N ASN A 45 3.50 9.76 -2.01
CA ASN A 45 3.84 8.58 -1.23
C ASN A 45 4.50 7.52 -2.13
N ARG A 46 5.50 6.83 -1.58
CA ARG A 46 6.13 5.66 -2.19
C ARG A 46 6.05 4.47 -1.27
N TRP A 47 5.58 3.38 -1.84
CA TRP A 47 5.28 2.12 -1.18
C TRP A 47 6.28 1.08 -1.66
N ALA A 48 7.00 0.43 -0.75
CA ALA A 48 7.90 -0.62 -1.18
C ALA A 48 7.09 -1.80 -1.72
N ILE A 49 7.48 -2.33 -2.89
CA ILE A 49 6.80 -3.49 -3.49
C ILE A 49 6.81 -4.67 -2.51
N ASP A 50 7.92 -4.89 -1.81
CA ASP A 50 8.04 -6.02 -0.87
C ASP A 50 7.05 -5.95 0.29
N ASP A 51 6.75 -4.75 0.81
CA ASP A 51 5.76 -4.58 1.88
C ASP A 51 4.35 -4.88 1.38
N ILE A 52 4.07 -4.48 0.14
CA ILE A 52 2.78 -4.69 -0.51
C ILE A 52 2.57 -6.18 -0.82
N GLU A 53 3.59 -6.87 -1.33
CA GLU A 53 3.53 -8.31 -1.57
C GLU A 53 3.40 -9.10 -0.26
N ALA A 54 4.11 -8.70 0.80
CA ALA A 54 3.98 -9.32 2.12
C ALA A 54 2.57 -9.11 2.70
N TYR A 55 1.99 -7.92 2.49
CA TYR A 55 0.61 -7.64 2.84
C TYR A 55 -0.37 -8.53 2.07
N GLU A 56 -0.21 -8.65 0.75
CA GLU A 56 -1.05 -9.52 -0.08
C GLU A 56 -0.96 -10.98 0.36
N ALA A 57 0.24 -11.48 0.63
CA ALA A 57 0.44 -12.83 1.16
C ALA A 57 -0.26 -13.05 2.52
N SER A 58 -0.30 -12.01 3.38
CA SER A 58 -1.03 -12.08 4.65
C SER A 58 -2.54 -12.12 4.48
N LEU A 59 -3.07 -11.56 3.38
CA LEU A 59 -4.51 -11.64 3.06
C LEU A 59 -4.90 -13.01 2.51
N GLU A 60 -4.01 -13.67 1.76
CA GLU A 60 -4.28 -15.01 1.23
C GLU A 60 -4.18 -16.11 2.29
N ALA A 61 -3.40 -15.87 3.35
CA ALA A 61 -3.21 -16.80 4.46
C ALA A 61 -4.29 -16.70 5.56
N ALA A 62 -5.24 -15.76 5.45
CA ALA A 62 -6.30 -15.48 6.42
C ALA A 62 -7.69 -15.88 5.88
#